data_AF-A0A953DRD1-F1
#
_entry.id   AF-A0A953DRD1-F1
#
_cell.length_a   1.000
_cell.length_b   1.000
_cell.length_c   1.000
_cell.angle_alpha   90.00
_cell.angle_beta   90.00
_cell.angle_gamma   90.00
#
_symmetry.space_group_name_H-M   'P 1'
#
loop_
_entity.id
_entity.type
_entity.pdbx_description
1 polymer ?
#
loop_
_entity_poly.entity_id
_entity_poly.type
_entity_poly.pdbx_seq_one_letter_code
_entity_poly.pdbx_strand_id
1 'polypeptide(L)' 'MFSENDPYQEVREIFGHYDRNKSGVIDASEFARLCEALGMEMDDEVLQAGLSVVDADGDGKISWDEFLAWWRAQQ' A
#
# COMPACT_ATOMS: atom_id res chain seq x y z
N MET A 1 14.54 -4.24 25.81
CA MET A 1 13.22 -3.64 26.08
C MET A 1 12.80 -2.92 24.82
N PHE A 2 11.66 -3.32 24.26
CA PHE A 2 11.18 -2.89 22.95
C PHE A 2 10.80 -1.40 23.02
N SER A 3 11.34 -0.61 22.10
CA SER A 3 11.11 0.83 22.03
C SER A 3 9.64 1.07 21.70
N GLU A 4 8.90 1.63 22.65
CA GLU A 4 7.43 1.62 22.73
C GLU A 4 6.70 2.67 21.88
N ASN A 5 7.34 3.32 20.90
CA ASN A 5 6.66 4.33 20.07
C ASN A 5 7.33 4.43 18.70
N ASP A 6 7.20 3.39 17.88
CA ASP A 6 7.46 3.56 16.45
C ASP A 6 6.17 4.13 15.82
N PRO A 7 6.12 5.42 15.45
CA PRO A 7 4.92 6.03 14.86
C PRO A 7 4.55 5.39 13.51
N TYR A 8 5.43 4.53 12.99
CA TYR A 8 5.21 3.77 11.78
C TYR A 8 4.78 2.32 12.05
N GLN A 9 4.58 1.92 13.30
CA GLN A 9 4.19 0.55 13.63
C GLN A 9 2.80 0.22 13.06
N GLU A 10 1.83 1.12 13.23
CA GLU A 10 0.50 0.97 12.65
C GLU A 10 0.56 0.97 11.12
N VAL A 11 1.35 1.86 10.53
CA VAL A 11 1.59 1.92 9.08
C VAL A 11 2.24 0.62 8.57
N ARG A 12 3.18 0.04 9.33
CA ARG A 12 3.82 -1.25 9.02
C ARG A 12 2.87 -2.42 9.09
N GLU A 13 1.99 -2.43 10.08
CA GLU A 13 0.98 -3.49 10.20
C GLU A 13 -0.01 -3.44 9.05
N ILE A 14 -0.45 -2.24 8.67
CA ILE A 14 -1.32 -2.03 7.51
C ILE A 14 -0.60 -2.41 6.22
N PHE A 15 0.62 -1.93 6.02
CA PHE A 15 1.44 -2.26 4.85
C PHE A 15 1.67 -3.76 4.73
N GLY A 16 2.08 -4.42 5.82
CA GLY A 16 2.30 -5.87 5.86
C GLY A 16 1.01 -6.69 5.77
N HIS A 17 -0.15 -6.10 6.04
CA HIS A 17 -1.44 -6.74 5.79
C HIS A 17 -1.75 -6.83 4.29
N TYR A 18 -1.29 -5.85 3.52
CA TYR A 18 -1.52 -5.75 2.09
C TYR A 18 -0.40 -6.38 1.25
N ASP A 19 0.86 -6.22 1.66
CA ASP A 19 2.05 -6.88 1.12
C ASP A 19 2.06 -8.37 1.53
N ARG A 20 1.23 -9.18 0.87
CA ARG A 20 1.10 -10.62 1.18
C ARG A 20 2.34 -11.40 0.78
N ASN A 21 3.01 -10.99 -0.30
CA ASN A 21 4.23 -11.66 -0.75
C ASN A 21 5.46 -11.27 0.10
N LYS A 22 5.32 -10.29 1.00
CA LYS A 22 6.39 -9.74 1.86
C LYS A 22 7.58 -9.26 1.05
N SER A 23 7.32 -8.70 -0.12
CA SER A 23 8.34 -8.14 -1.01
C SER A 23 8.87 -6.81 -0.49
N GLY A 24 8.15 -6.16 0.44
CA GLY A 24 8.47 -4.82 0.92
C GLY A 24 7.91 -3.71 0.03
N VAL A 25 7.11 -4.07 -0.98
CA VAL A 25 6.38 -3.17 -1.89
C VAL A 25 4.99 -3.76 -2.15
N ILE A 26 3.98 -2.93 -2.34
CA ILE A 26 2.66 -3.40 -2.77
C ILE A 26 2.60 -3.26 -4.28
N ASP A 27 2.58 -4.37 -5.00
CA ASP A 27 2.44 -4.33 -6.45
C ASP A 27 0.97 -4.20 -6.89
N ALA A 28 0.76 -3.86 -8.16
CA ALA A 28 -0.58 -3.73 -8.73
C ALA A 28 -1.45 -4.98 -8.58
N SER A 29 -0.85 -6.18 -8.62
CA SER A 29 -1.57 -7.45 -8.47
C SER A 29 -2.00 -7.69 -7.01
N GLU A 30 -1.18 -7.26 -6.05
CA GLU A 30 -1.52 -7.31 -4.63
C GLU A 30 -2.61 -6.32 -4.26
N PHE A 31 -2.54 -5.11 -4.82
CA PHE A 31 -3.61 -4.11 -4.69
C PHE A 31 -4.92 -4.63 -5.32
N ALA A 32 -4.86 -5.27 -6.50
CA ALA A 32 -6.05 -5.84 -7.15
C ALA A 32 -6.71 -6.93 -6.30
N ARG A 33 -5.89 -7.83 -5.74
CA ARG A 33 -6.35 -8.90 -4.85
C ARG A 33 -6.93 -8.37 -3.55
N LEU A 34 -6.41 -7.26 -3.04
CA LEU A 34 -7.01 -6.60 -1.88
C LEU A 34 -8.43 -6.14 -2.20
N CYS A 35 -8.61 -5.47 -3.34
CA CYS A 35 -9.91 -4.96 -3.77
C CYS A 35 -10.91 -6.10 -4.03
N GLU A 36 -10.45 -7.18 -4.66
CA GLU A 36 -11.22 -8.41 -4.84
C GLU A 36 -11.61 -9.03 -3.48
N ALA A 37 -10.70 -9.05 -2.51
CA ALA A 37 -10.98 -9.56 -1.16
C ALA A 37 -11.99 -8.69 -0.38
N LEU A 38 -12.10 -7.41 -0.71
CA LEU A 38 -13.12 -6.49 -0.18
C LEU A 38 -14.47 -6.61 -0.92
N GLY A 39 -14.56 -7.49 -1.93
CA GLY A 39 -15.77 -7.68 -2.73
C GLY A 39 -16.05 -6.54 -3.72
N MET A 40 -15.04 -5.72 -4.01
CA MET A 40 -15.12 -4.67 -5.01
C MET A 40 -14.48 -5.17 -6.31
N GLU A 41 -15.26 -5.25 -7.39
CA GLU A 41 -14.72 -5.34 -8.74
C GLU A 41 -14.07 -3.99 -9.07
N MET A 42 -12.75 -3.90 -8.88
CA MET A 42 -11.98 -2.77 -9.37
C MET A 42 -11.41 -3.15 -10.72
N ASP A 43 -11.96 -2.53 -11.77
CA ASP A 43 -11.39 -2.60 -13.11
C ASP A 43 -9.94 -2.10 -13.10
N ASP A 44 -9.13 -2.58 -14.05
CA ASP A 44 -7.73 -2.20 -14.22
C ASP A 44 -7.52 -0.68 -14.25
N GLU A 45 -8.50 0.08 -14.75
CA GLU A 45 -8.46 1.55 -14.74
C GLU A 45 -8.54 2.15 -13.34
N VAL A 46 -9.39 1.61 -12.46
CA VAL A 46 -9.55 2.11 -11.08
C VAL A 46 -8.35 1.68 -10.24
N LEU A 47 -7.83 0.49 -10.49
CA LEU A 47 -6.59 0.01 -9.92
C LEU A 47 -5.42 0.94 -10.27
N GLN A 48 -5.24 1.23 -11.56
CA GLN A 48 -4.19 2.12 -12.06
C GLN A 48 -4.36 3.55 -11.55
N ALA A 49 -5.59 4.04 -11.45
CA ALA A 49 -5.85 5.35 -10.87
C ALA A 49 -5.48 5.39 -9.37
N GLY A 50 -5.80 4.32 -8.62
CA GLY A 50 -5.43 4.19 -7.20
C GLY A 50 -3.93 4.10 -6.99
N LEU A 51 -3.26 3.27 -7.80
CA LEU A 51 -1.80 3.19 -7.84
C LEU A 51 -1.19 4.54 -8.16
N SER A 52 -1.57 5.19 -9.25
CA SER A 52 -1.00 6.47 -9.68
C SER A 52 -1.18 7.62 -8.68
N VAL A 53 -2.08 7.51 -7.71
CA VAL A 53 -2.23 8.48 -6.61
C VAL A 53 -1.16 8.30 -5.53
N VAL A 54 -0.66 7.07 -5.37
CA VAL A 54 0.32 6.70 -4.33
C VAL A 54 1.73 6.54 -4.91
N ASP A 55 1.81 5.90 -6.07
CA ASP A 55 2.98 5.67 -6.91
C ASP A 55 3.49 7.01 -7.46
N ALA A 56 4.52 7.55 -6.81
CA ALA A 56 5.11 8.84 -7.14
C ALA A 56 6.30 8.69 -8.10
N ASP A 57 6.95 7.52 -8.08
CA ASP A 57 8.08 7.21 -8.96
C ASP A 57 7.66 6.61 -10.31
N GLY A 58 6.42 6.15 -10.42
CA GLY A 58 5.81 5.59 -11.62
C GLY A 58 6.30 4.17 -11.94
N ASP A 59 6.80 3.42 -10.96
CA ASP A 59 7.28 2.05 -11.15
C ASP A 59 6.16 1.00 -11.21
N GLY A 60 4.91 1.41 -10.98
CA GLY A 60 3.71 0.58 -10.97
C GLY A 60 3.54 -0.23 -9.67
N LYS A 61 4.27 0.14 -8.62
CA LYS A 61 4.24 -0.45 -7.28
C LYS A 61 4.24 0.67 -6.25
N ILE A 62 3.95 0.29 -5.02
CA ILE A 62 3.93 1.21 -3.89
C ILE A 62 5.02 0.77 -2.94
N SER A 63 6.10 1.53 -2.90
CA SER A 63 7.17 1.32 -1.93
C SER A 63 6.75 1.74 -0.53
N TRP A 64 7.50 1.27 0.48
CA TRP A 64 7.30 1.67 1.87
C TRP A 64 7.34 3.20 2.06
N ASP A 65 8.28 3.86 1.39
CA ASP A 65 8.45 5.31 1.47
C ASP A 65 7.27 6.08 0.84
N GLU A 66 6.75 5.59 -0.29
CA GLU A 66 5.58 6.16 -0.96
C GLU A 66 4.29 5.95 -0.16
N PHE A 67 4.09 4.72 0.35
CA PHE A 67 2.97 4.42 1.23
C PHE A 67 2.97 5.31 2.46
N LEU A 68 4.15 5.51 3.07
CA LEU A 68 4.29 6.37 4.23
C LEU A 68 4.04 7.85 3.90
N ALA A 69 4.55 8.34 2.77
CA ALA A 69 4.33 9.70 2.32
C ALA A 69 2.83 9.96 2.04
N TRP A 70 2.17 9.03 1.37
CA TRP A 70 0.73 9.08 1.12
C TRP A 70 -0.09 8.99 2.41
N TRP A 71 0.25 8.08 3.33
CA TRP A 71 -0.42 7.93 4.63
C TRP A 71 -0.35 9.21 5.46
N ARG A 72 0.81 9.90 5.43
CA ARG A 72 1.01 11.19 6.08
C ARG A 72 0.23 12.32 5.42
N ALA A 73 -0.02 12.24 4.11
CA ALA A 73 -0.81 13.22 3.38
C ALA A 73 -2.32 13.07 3.61
N GLN A 74 -2.77 11.92 4.12
CA GLN A 74 -4.18 11.61 4.42
C GLN A 74 -4.60 11.94 5.87
N GLN A 75 -3.66 12.41 6.73
CA GLN A 75 -3.94 12.85 8.10
C GLN A 75 -4.18 14.35 8.23
#